data_AF-A0A1T5E915-F1
#
_entry.id   AF-A0A1T5E915-F1
#
_cell.length_a   1.000
_cell.length_b   1.000
_cell.length_c   1.000
_cell.angle_alpha   90.00
_cell.angle_beta   90.00
_cell.angle_gamma   90.00
#
_symmetry.space_group_name_H-M   'P 1'
#
loop_
_entity.id
_entity.type
_entity.pdbx_description
1 polymer ?
#
loop_
_entity_poly.entity_id
_entity_poly.type
_entity_poly.pdbx_seq_one_letter_code
_entity_poly.pdbx_strand_id
1 'polypeptide(L)'
;MDLKTLNLKQKTRAIRFSRFLSSLFFIPTGMLIFLLVFTTAAISFNNSVARQTLYALQDIPVPSKTVLIEGTSDVGYSEENHSHMYYIGAILIRSKLSLEELRSYYSSFSNDEYIFHVTKQDSQDIVCNNRSTGLKFASSIDDSDYYLVYSQGHNSNRLFASIASDR
;
A
#
# COMPACT_ATOMS: atom_id res chain seq x y z
N MET A 1 10.14 41.67 54.56
CA MET A 1 10.08 41.21 53.15
C MET A 1 9.46 42.36 52.35
N ASP A 2 10.14 42.90 51.33
CA ASP A 2 9.75 44.16 50.64
C ASP A 2 8.64 43.93 49.59
N LEU A 3 7.76 44.91 49.41
CA LEU A 3 6.60 44.89 48.50
C LEU A 3 7.01 44.59 47.05
N LYS A 4 8.16 45.09 46.61
CA LYS A 4 8.74 44.78 45.28
C LYS A 4 9.07 43.30 45.13
N THR A 5 9.60 42.66 46.18
CA THR A 5 9.94 41.23 46.17
C THR A 5 8.68 40.35 46.14
N LEU A 6 7.61 40.78 46.81
CA LEU A 6 6.31 40.08 46.79
C LEU A 6 5.67 40.13 45.39
N ASN A 7 5.67 41.31 44.76
CA ASN A 7 5.08 41.54 43.43
C ASN A 7 5.85 40.77 42.34
N LEU A 8 7.19 40.74 42.42
CA LEU A 8 8.03 39.96 41.50
C LEU A 8 7.76 38.45 41.63
N LYS A 9 7.56 37.95 42.86
CA LYS A 9 7.26 36.54 43.13
C LYS A 9 5.88 36.15 42.62
N GLN A 10 4.87 37.02 42.76
CA GLN A 10 3.53 36.81 42.19
C GLN A 10 3.55 36.82 40.66
N LYS A 11 4.21 37.79 40.04
CA LYS A 11 4.36 37.88 38.57
C LYS A 11 5.07 36.64 38.00
N THR A 12 6.13 36.18 38.66
CA THR A 12 6.85 34.96 38.26
C THR A 12 5.97 33.70 38.37
N ARG A 13 5.14 33.59 39.42
CA ARG A 13 4.18 32.49 39.58
C ARG A 13 3.10 32.52 38.49
N ALA A 14 2.54 33.69 38.19
CA ALA A 14 1.53 33.85 37.14
C ALA A 14 2.08 33.47 35.75
N ILE A 15 3.32 33.87 35.43
CA ILE A 15 3.99 33.49 34.17
C ILE A 15 4.23 31.98 34.11
N ARG A 16 4.72 31.35 35.19
CA ARG A 16 4.91 29.88 35.23
C ARG A 16 3.59 29.13 35.08
N PHE A 17 2.52 29.61 35.72
CA PHE A 17 1.20 29.01 35.62
C PHE A 17 0.60 29.14 34.21
N SER A 18 0.74 30.31 33.58
CA SER A 18 0.33 30.53 32.18
C SER A 18 1.10 29.63 31.21
N ARG A 19 2.42 29.47 31.37
CA ARG A 19 3.22 28.56 30.55
C ARG A 19 2.84 27.09 30.77
N PHE A 20 2.54 26.70 32.01
CA PHE A 20 2.03 25.38 32.34
C PHE A 20 0.68 25.12 31.68
N LEU A 21 -0.26 26.05 31.79
CA LEU A 21 -1.59 25.94 31.18
C LEU A 21 -1.51 25.89 29.65
N SER A 22 -0.65 26.72 29.06
CA SER A 22 -0.33 26.70 27.62
C SER A 22 0.22 25.34 27.18
N SER A 23 1.17 24.77 27.93
CA SER A 23 1.75 23.45 27.59
C SER A 23 0.73 22.30 27.66
N LEU A 24 -0.30 22.43 28.49
CA LEU A 24 -1.39 21.46 28.61
C LEU A 24 -2.21 21.33 27.32
N PHE A 25 -2.18 22.33 26.44
CA PHE A 25 -2.85 22.30 25.14
C PHE A 25 -1.88 22.01 23.99
N PHE A 26 -0.71 22.66 23.96
CA PHE A 26 0.23 22.49 22.84
C PHE A 26 0.85 21.09 22.76
N ILE A 27 1.12 20.44 23.89
CA ILE A 27 1.69 19.09 23.90
C ILE A 27 0.71 18.06 23.31
N PRO A 28 -0.54 17.93 23.79
CA PRO A 28 -1.47 16.96 23.21
C PRO A 28 -1.85 17.31 21.78
N THR A 29 -1.99 18.60 21.41
CA THR A 29 -2.22 19.00 20.02
C THR A 29 -1.04 18.61 19.13
N GLY A 30 0.20 18.84 19.58
CA GLY A 30 1.40 18.41 18.86
C GLY A 30 1.48 16.90 18.70
N MET A 31 1.16 16.13 19.74
CA MET A 31 1.11 14.66 19.67
C MET A 31 0.02 14.18 18.70
N LEU A 32 -1.16 14.81 18.69
CA LEU A 32 -2.23 14.47 17.76
C LEU A 32 -1.81 14.72 16.31
N ILE A 33 -1.22 15.89 16.03
CA ILE A 33 -0.70 16.21 14.69
C ILE A 33 0.37 15.20 14.28
N PHE A 34 1.31 14.88 15.18
CA PHE A 34 2.34 13.89 14.92
C PHE A 34 1.74 12.51 14.59
N LEU A 35 0.74 12.05 15.34
CA LEU A 35 0.07 10.79 15.06
C LEU A 35 -0.62 10.79 13.70
N LEU A 36 -1.29 11.88 13.32
CA LEU A 36 -1.93 12.01 12.00
C LEU A 36 -0.91 12.01 10.85
N VAL A 37 0.21 12.70 11.01
CA VAL A 37 1.30 12.69 10.01
C VAL A 37 1.93 11.30 9.93
N PHE A 38 2.16 10.66 11.07
CA PHE A 38 2.76 9.32 11.10
C PHE A 38 1.87 8.27 10.44
N THR A 39 0.56 8.25 10.73
CA THR A 39 -0.37 7.28 10.14
C THR A 39 -0.53 7.49 8.63
N THR A 40 -0.66 8.74 8.18
CA THR A 40 -0.74 9.06 6.74
C THR A 40 0.55 8.73 5.99
N ALA A 41 1.72 8.90 6.62
CA ALA A 41 2.99 8.47 6.07
C ALA A 41 3.08 6.94 5.94
N ALA A 42 2.65 6.19 6.95
CA ALA A 42 2.63 4.72 6.92
C ALA A 42 1.72 4.18 5.79
N ILE A 43 0.50 4.75 5.65
CA ILE A 43 -0.42 4.39 4.56
C ILE A 43 0.21 4.70 3.20
N SER A 44 0.81 5.88 3.06
CA SER A 44 1.45 6.31 1.80
C SER A 44 2.62 5.41 1.40
N PHE A 45 3.42 4.98 2.38
CA PHE A 45 4.50 4.03 2.15
C PHE A 45 3.98 2.69 1.62
N ASN A 46 2.97 2.12 2.29
CA ASN A 46 2.40 0.84 1.86
C ASN A 46 1.77 0.94 0.45
N ASN A 47 1.03 2.00 0.18
CA ASN A 47 0.46 2.24 -1.15
C ASN A 47 1.55 2.44 -2.21
N SER A 48 2.70 3.01 -1.85
CA SER A 48 3.84 3.14 -2.76
C SER A 48 4.43 1.78 -3.12
N VAL A 49 4.51 0.85 -2.17
CA VAL A 49 5.00 -0.52 -2.44
C VAL A 49 4.04 -1.26 -3.37
N ALA A 50 2.73 -1.16 -3.14
CA ALA A 50 1.74 -1.74 -4.06
C ALA A 50 1.85 -1.18 -5.49
N ARG A 51 2.07 0.14 -5.62
CA ARG A 51 2.28 0.77 -6.93
C ARG A 51 3.54 0.29 -7.63
N GLN A 52 4.62 -0.02 -6.91
CA GLN A 52 5.82 -0.57 -7.53
C GLN A 52 5.55 -1.93 -8.18
N THR A 53 4.72 -2.78 -7.56
CA THR A 53 4.27 -4.04 -8.18
C THR A 53 3.50 -3.80 -9.48
N LEU A 54 2.67 -2.75 -9.55
CA LEU A 54 1.99 -2.36 -10.79
C LEU A 54 2.97 -1.78 -11.83
N TYR A 55 3.92 -0.95 -11.44
CA TYR A 55 4.91 -0.41 -12.36
C TYR A 55 5.78 -1.50 -12.97
N ALA A 56 6.21 -2.48 -12.17
CA ALA A 56 6.92 -3.65 -12.67
C ALA A 56 6.12 -4.42 -13.75
N LEU A 57 4.79 -4.51 -13.62
CA LEU A 57 3.91 -5.08 -14.65
C LEU A 57 3.81 -4.20 -15.91
N GLN A 58 3.68 -2.88 -15.73
CA GLN A 58 3.49 -1.92 -16.82
C GLN A 58 4.78 -1.68 -17.63
N ASP A 59 5.94 -1.90 -17.03
CA ASP A 59 7.24 -1.82 -17.69
C ASP A 59 7.52 -3.00 -18.64
N ILE A 60 6.80 -4.12 -18.46
CA ILE A 60 6.89 -5.26 -19.38
C ILE A 60 6.26 -4.87 -20.72
N PRO A 61 6.97 -5.06 -21.85
CA PRO A 61 6.38 -4.81 -23.16
C PRO A 61 5.09 -5.60 -23.36
N VAL A 62 4.06 -4.96 -23.90
CA VAL A 62 2.80 -5.66 -24.20
C VAL A 62 3.03 -6.58 -25.42
N PRO A 63 2.68 -7.87 -25.36
CA PRO A 63 2.92 -8.79 -26.46
C PRO A 63 2.10 -8.42 -27.70
N SER A 64 2.49 -8.93 -28.88
CA SER A 64 1.74 -8.67 -30.11
C SER A 64 0.26 -9.06 -29.97
N LYS A 65 -0.64 -8.36 -30.69
CA LYS A 65 -2.09 -8.59 -30.65
C LYS A 65 -2.72 -8.45 -29.25
N THR A 66 -2.06 -7.71 -28.37
CA THR A 66 -2.52 -7.44 -27.00
C THR A 66 -2.60 -5.93 -26.77
N VAL A 67 -3.59 -5.50 -26.01
CA VAL A 67 -3.77 -4.11 -25.60
C VAL A 67 -3.90 -4.08 -24.08
N LEU A 68 -3.11 -3.22 -23.43
CA LEU A 68 -3.28 -2.87 -22.03
C LEU A 68 -4.51 -1.94 -21.90
N ILE A 69 -5.47 -2.34 -21.08
CA ILE A 69 -6.73 -1.60 -20.88
C ILE A 69 -6.62 -0.70 -19.67
N GLU A 70 -6.25 -1.26 -18.53
CA GLU A 70 -6.03 -0.52 -17.29
C GLU A 70 -5.10 -1.28 -16.35
N GLY A 71 -4.67 -0.60 -15.29
CA GLY A 71 -3.87 -1.17 -14.22
C GLY A 71 -4.34 -0.65 -12.87
N THR A 72 -4.25 -1.49 -11.84
CA THR A 72 -4.59 -1.15 -10.47
C THR A 72 -3.63 -1.81 -9.49
N SER A 73 -3.54 -1.26 -8.30
CA SER A 73 -2.70 -1.78 -7.23
C SER A 73 -3.36 -1.54 -5.89
N ASP A 74 -3.19 -2.46 -4.96
CA ASP A 74 -3.65 -2.26 -3.58
C ASP A 74 -2.82 -3.04 -2.57
N VAL A 75 -3.06 -2.75 -1.30
CA VAL A 75 -2.51 -3.45 -0.15
C VAL A 75 -3.61 -4.36 0.40
N GLY A 76 -3.42 -5.66 0.28
CA GLY A 76 -4.30 -6.64 0.88
C GLY A 76 -3.83 -7.07 2.27
N TYR A 77 -4.77 -7.61 3.05
CA TYR A 77 -4.49 -8.21 4.35
C TYR A 77 -4.90 -9.69 4.32
N SER A 78 -3.99 -10.59 4.71
CA SER A 78 -4.31 -12.01 4.78
C SER A 78 -4.96 -12.33 6.13
N GLU A 79 -6.27 -12.56 6.14
CA GLU A 79 -7.01 -12.94 7.36
C GLU A 79 -6.52 -14.27 7.97
N GLU A 80 -6.03 -15.21 7.14
CA GLU A 80 -5.53 -16.51 7.61
C GLU A 80 -4.26 -16.43 8.47
N ASN A 81 -3.53 -15.32 8.46
CA ASN A 81 -2.21 -15.24 9.11
C ASN A 81 -2.01 -13.98 9.96
N HIS A 82 -3.08 -13.23 10.24
CA HIS A 82 -3.21 -12.08 11.16
C HIS A 82 -2.13 -10.97 11.13
N SER A 83 -1.13 -11.01 10.25
CA SER A 83 0.05 -10.14 10.40
C SER A 83 0.79 -9.80 9.10
N HIS A 84 0.39 -10.33 7.94
CA HIS A 84 1.11 -10.11 6.70
C HIS A 84 0.27 -9.29 5.71
N MET A 85 0.69 -8.05 5.49
CA MET A 85 0.28 -7.28 4.33
C MET A 85 0.83 -7.94 3.08
N TYR A 86 0.01 -8.10 2.06
CA TYR A 86 0.45 -8.45 0.71
C TYR A 86 0.15 -7.28 -0.23
N TYR A 87 1.01 -7.12 -1.23
CA TYR A 87 0.94 -6.00 -2.16
C TYR A 87 0.60 -6.56 -3.52
N ILE A 88 -0.52 -6.13 -4.08
CA ILE A 88 -0.97 -6.60 -5.38
C ILE A 88 -0.79 -5.48 -6.40
N GLY A 89 -0.16 -5.83 -7.52
CA GLY A 89 -0.25 -5.11 -8.78
C GLY A 89 -1.00 -5.97 -9.79
N ALA A 90 -1.93 -5.38 -10.52
CA ALA A 90 -2.75 -6.07 -11.50
C ALA A 90 -2.97 -5.19 -12.74
N ILE A 91 -2.88 -5.79 -13.91
CA ILE A 91 -3.25 -5.16 -15.17
C ILE A 91 -4.33 -5.98 -15.87
N LEU A 92 -5.26 -5.27 -16.52
CA LEU A 92 -6.25 -5.84 -17.42
C LEU A 92 -5.74 -5.70 -18.84
N ILE A 93 -5.61 -6.82 -19.54
CA ILE A 93 -5.23 -6.84 -20.95
C ILE A 93 -6.33 -7.48 -21.79
N ARG A 94 -6.48 -7.04 -23.03
CA ARG A 94 -7.29 -7.72 -24.05
C ARG A 94 -6.36 -8.29 -25.11
N SER A 95 -6.45 -9.58 -25.38
CA SER A 95 -5.52 -10.27 -26.29
C SER A 95 -6.22 -11.27 -27.19
N LYS A 96 -5.70 -11.43 -28.41
CA LYS A 96 -6.05 -12.56 -29.30
C LYS A 96 -5.12 -13.77 -29.13
N LEU A 97 -4.15 -13.68 -28.22
CA LEU A 97 -3.29 -14.81 -27.86
C LEU A 97 -4.01 -15.77 -26.92
N SER A 98 -3.61 -17.04 -26.97
CA SER A 98 -4.09 -18.04 -26.02
C SER A 98 -3.59 -17.74 -24.60
N LEU A 99 -4.29 -18.30 -23.60
CA LEU A 99 -3.88 -18.19 -22.20
C LEU A 99 -2.46 -18.73 -21.97
N GLU A 100 -2.09 -19.83 -22.65
CA GLU A 100 -0.76 -20.42 -22.51
C GLU A 100 0.34 -19.55 -23.11
N GLU A 101 0.10 -18.94 -24.27
CA GLU A 101 1.04 -17.98 -24.87
C GLU A 101 1.28 -16.79 -23.94
N LEU A 102 0.21 -16.23 -23.35
CA LEU A 102 0.33 -15.13 -22.40
C LEU A 102 1.05 -15.56 -21.12
N ARG A 103 0.74 -16.74 -20.57
CA ARG A 103 1.45 -17.29 -19.40
C ARG A 103 2.93 -17.48 -19.68
N SER A 104 3.28 -18.06 -20.83
CA SER A 104 4.67 -18.24 -21.22
C SER A 104 5.38 -16.90 -21.43
N TYR A 105 4.68 -15.91 -21.96
CA TYR A 105 5.24 -14.58 -22.18
C TYR A 105 5.55 -13.89 -20.85
N TYR A 106 4.56 -13.72 -19.96
CA TYR A 106 4.75 -13.00 -18.70
C TYR A 106 5.61 -13.75 -17.69
N SER A 107 5.59 -15.09 -17.68
CA SER A 107 6.46 -15.87 -16.79
C SER A 107 7.94 -15.68 -17.11
N SER A 108 8.30 -15.40 -18.38
CA SER A 108 9.68 -15.15 -18.77
C SER A 108 10.30 -13.88 -18.17
N PHE A 109 9.46 -12.94 -17.70
CA PHE A 109 9.89 -11.74 -17.00
C PHE A 109 9.92 -11.91 -15.47
N SER A 110 9.47 -13.05 -14.96
CA SER A 110 9.43 -13.27 -13.51
C SER A 110 10.85 -13.38 -12.95
N ASN A 111 11.04 -12.88 -11.74
CA ASN A 111 12.30 -12.93 -11.00
C ASN A 111 12.02 -13.17 -9.51
N ASP A 112 13.07 -13.06 -8.68
CA ASP A 112 12.98 -13.32 -7.24
C ASP A 112 12.05 -12.33 -6.50
N GLU A 113 11.80 -11.16 -7.08
CA GLU A 113 10.98 -10.10 -6.48
C GLU A 113 9.54 -10.08 -7.02
N TYR A 114 9.37 -10.31 -8.33
CA TYR A 114 8.08 -10.26 -9.01
C TYR A 114 7.82 -11.57 -9.75
N ILE A 115 6.80 -12.29 -9.29
CA ILE A 115 6.28 -13.48 -9.98
C ILE A 115 4.98 -13.07 -10.68
N PHE A 116 4.93 -13.28 -12.00
CA PHE A 116 3.78 -12.87 -12.82
C PHE A 116 2.86 -14.05 -13.13
N HIS A 117 1.57 -13.84 -12.91
CA HIS A 117 0.52 -14.81 -13.16
C HIS A 117 -0.48 -14.27 -14.18
N VAL A 118 -1.00 -15.16 -15.03
CA VAL A 118 -2.03 -14.83 -16.01
C VAL A 118 -3.23 -15.75 -15.85
N THR A 119 -4.41 -15.15 -15.75
CA THR A 119 -5.71 -15.83 -15.69
C THR A 119 -6.67 -15.21 -16.69
N LYS A 120 -7.66 -15.99 -17.14
CA LYS A 120 -8.80 -15.41 -17.84
C LYS A 120 -9.58 -14.53 -16.87
N GLN A 121 -10.10 -13.42 -17.39
CA GLN A 121 -10.90 -12.49 -16.63
C GLN A 121 -12.31 -12.44 -17.24
N ASP A 122 -13.32 -12.79 -16.44
CA ASP A 122 -14.72 -12.90 -16.85
C ASP A 122 -15.63 -11.85 -16.21
N SER A 123 -15.10 -11.09 -15.25
CA SER A 123 -15.83 -10.09 -14.48
C SER A 123 -14.88 -8.98 -14.03
N GLN A 124 -15.43 -7.85 -13.56
CA GLN A 124 -14.59 -6.76 -13.07
C GLN A 124 -13.81 -7.12 -11.80
N ASP A 125 -14.21 -8.16 -11.07
CA ASP A 125 -13.63 -8.54 -9.79
C ASP A 125 -12.25 -9.19 -9.97
N ILE A 126 -11.24 -8.66 -9.26
CA ILE A 126 -9.89 -9.18 -9.34
C ILE A 126 -9.76 -10.36 -8.38
N VAL A 127 -9.63 -11.55 -8.96
CA VAL A 127 -9.45 -12.81 -8.23
C VAL A 127 -8.05 -13.33 -8.49
N CYS A 128 -7.26 -13.44 -7.43
CA CYS A 128 -5.89 -13.94 -7.48
C CYS A 128 -5.82 -15.26 -6.71
N ASN A 129 -5.25 -16.31 -7.31
CA ASN A 129 -5.12 -17.63 -6.67
C ASN A 129 -6.46 -18.15 -6.10
N ASN A 130 -7.56 -17.96 -6.84
CA ASN A 130 -8.93 -18.31 -6.43
C ASN A 130 -9.44 -17.59 -5.17
N ARG A 131 -8.84 -16.46 -4.80
CA ARG A 131 -9.30 -15.60 -3.70
C ARG A 131 -9.65 -14.21 -4.23
N SER A 132 -10.83 -13.73 -3.84
CA SER A 132 -11.22 -12.35 -4.14
C SER A 132 -10.33 -11.39 -3.36
N THR A 133 -9.85 -10.37 -4.05
CA THR A 133 -9.02 -9.31 -3.45
C THR A 133 -9.86 -8.16 -2.91
N GLY A 134 -11.17 -8.12 -3.23
CA GLY A 134 -12.02 -6.94 -3.01
C GLY A 134 -11.80 -5.82 -4.02
N LEU A 135 -10.80 -5.93 -4.91
CA LEU A 135 -10.55 -4.97 -5.98
C LEU A 135 -11.40 -5.25 -7.21
N LYS A 136 -11.67 -4.16 -7.94
CA LYS A 136 -12.38 -4.20 -9.21
C LYS A 136 -11.67 -3.35 -10.26
N PHE A 137 -11.70 -3.83 -11.48
CA PHE A 137 -11.42 -3.02 -12.66
C PHE A 137 -12.56 -2.06 -12.95
N ALA A 138 -12.25 -0.86 -13.43
CA ALA A 138 -13.27 0.13 -13.77
C ALA A 138 -13.93 -0.17 -15.13
N SER A 139 -13.16 -0.78 -16.04
CA SER A 139 -13.63 -1.12 -17.38
C SER A 139 -14.63 -2.27 -17.32
N SER A 140 -15.68 -2.19 -18.14
CA SER A 140 -16.62 -3.30 -18.32
C SER A 140 -15.93 -4.45 -19.06
N ILE A 141 -16.13 -5.67 -18.59
CA ILE A 141 -15.63 -6.88 -19.24
C ILE A 141 -16.82 -7.57 -19.89
N ASP A 142 -16.82 -7.55 -21.22
CA ASP A 142 -17.98 -7.87 -22.06
C ASP A 142 -17.75 -9.05 -23.01
N ASP A 143 -16.53 -9.57 -23.07
CA ASP A 143 -16.15 -10.67 -23.98
C ASP A 143 -15.09 -11.58 -23.32
N SER A 144 -14.72 -12.65 -24.02
CA SER A 144 -13.86 -13.74 -23.55
C SER A 144 -12.34 -13.53 -23.75
N ASP A 145 -11.95 -12.41 -24.37
CA ASP A 145 -10.55 -12.09 -24.72
C ASP A 145 -9.83 -11.24 -23.66
N TYR A 146 -10.41 -11.11 -22.47
CA TYR A 146 -9.80 -10.39 -21.36
C TYR A 146 -9.02 -11.31 -20.44
N TYR A 147 -7.86 -10.81 -20.01
CA TYR A 147 -6.96 -11.52 -19.13
C TYR A 147 -6.50 -10.59 -18.02
N LEU A 148 -6.42 -11.14 -16.83
CA LEU A 148 -5.79 -10.53 -15.67
C LEU A 148 -4.34 -10.98 -15.67
N VAL A 149 -3.42 -10.03 -15.64
CA VAL A 149 -2.01 -10.28 -15.30
C VAL A 149 -1.73 -9.63 -13.96
N TYR A 150 -1.22 -10.40 -13.01
CA TYR A 150 -0.98 -9.90 -11.67
C TYR A 150 0.33 -10.41 -11.08
N SER A 151 0.83 -9.68 -10.10
CA SER A 151 1.88 -10.12 -9.20
C SER A 151 1.48 -9.82 -7.76
N GLN A 152 1.82 -10.74 -6.86
CA GLN A 152 1.67 -10.56 -5.43
C GLN A 152 3.07 -10.47 -4.83
N GLY A 153 3.44 -9.26 -4.40
CA GLY A 153 4.66 -9.03 -3.65
C GLY A 153 4.42 -9.29 -2.17
N HIS A 154 5.31 -10.03 -1.53
CA HIS A 154 5.52 -9.91 -0.10
C HIS A 154 6.57 -8.83 0.10
N ASN A 155 6.26 -7.79 0.89
CA ASN A 155 7.26 -6.80 1.24
C ASN A 155 8.32 -7.49 2.11
N SER A 156 9.42 -7.88 1.49
CA SER A 156 10.63 -8.37 2.12
C SER A 156 11.46 -7.19 2.64
N ASN A 157 10.82 -6.19 3.26
CA ASN A 157 11.50 -5.25 4.13
C ASN A 157 12.13 -6.05 5.28
N ARG A 158 13.40 -6.39 5.08
CA ARG A 158 14.24 -7.23 5.96
C ARG A 158 14.33 -6.71 7.39
N LEU A 159 13.93 -5.46 7.64
CA LEU A 159 13.85 -4.82 8.96
C LEU A 159 12.84 -5.48 9.91
N PHE A 160 11.75 -6.06 9.40
CA PHE A 160 10.77 -6.78 10.24
C PHE A 160 10.79 -8.30 10.01
N ALA A 161 11.27 -8.76 8.84
CA ALA A 161 11.44 -10.18 8.57
C ALA A 161 12.47 -10.84 9.51
N SER A 162 13.50 -10.11 9.96
CA SER A 162 14.49 -10.62 10.92
C SER A 162 13.95 -10.76 12.35
N ILE A 163 12.81 -10.12 12.67
CA ILE A 163 12.20 -10.19 14.02
C ILE A 163 11.17 -11.33 14.08
N ALA A 164 10.57 -11.69 12.95
CA ALA A 164 9.58 -12.76 12.85
C ALA A 164 10.20 -14.16 12.60
N SER A 165 11.44 -14.23 12.11
CA SER A 165 12.14 -15.51 11.84
C SER A 165 12.79 -16.13 13.09
N ASP A 166 12.70 -15.48 14.25
CA ASP A 166 13.37 -15.89 15.50
C ASP A 166 12.37 -16.34 16.60
N ARG A 167 11.21 -16.88 16.19
CA ARG A 167 10.25 -17.55 17.08
C ARG A 167 9.84 -18.92 16.56
#